data_AF-A0A561W9A6-F1
#
_entry.id   AF-A0A561W9A6-F1
#
_cell.length_a   1.000
_cell.length_b   1.000
_cell.length_c   1.000
_cell.angle_alpha   90.00
_cell.angle_beta   90.00
_cell.angle_gamma   90.00
#
_symmetry.space_group_name_H-M   'P 1'
#
loop_
_entity.id
_entity.type
_entity.pdbx_description
1 polymer ?
#
loop_
_entity_poly.entity_id
_entity_poly.type
_entity_poly.pdbx_seq_one_letter_code
_entity_poly.pdbx_strand_id
1 'polypeptide(L)' 'MHLLVGETRIADRDLGAPPYLDASTMTYDSHTLDQTMRVLRQLRHALPADVYATARTIAA' A
#
# COMPACT_ATOMS: atom_id res chain seq x y z
N MET A 1 -10.22 -1.10 -6.38
CA MET A 1 -9.49 -0.20 -5.46
C MET A 1 -8.10 0.03 -6.03
N HIS A 2 -7.48 1.20 -5.82
CA HIS A 2 -6.09 1.48 -6.22
C HIS A 2 -5.15 1.34 -5.03
N LEU A 3 -3.91 0.90 -5.28
CA LEU A 3 -2.83 0.91 -4.30
C LEU A 3 -1.97 2.15 -4.52
N LEU A 4 -2.00 3.07 -3.56
CA LEU A 4 -1.12 4.23 -3.54
C LEU A 4 0.00 3.99 -2.52
N VAL A 5 1.25 4.16 -2.94
CA VAL A 5 2.43 3.98 -2.09
C VAL A 5 3.17 5.30 -1.98
N GLY A 6 3.52 5.69 -0.74
CA GLY A 6 4.38 6.82 -0.45
C GLY A 6 5.56 6.39 0.41
N GLU A 7 6.69 7.08 0.26
CA GLU A 7 7.93 6.76 0.96
C GLU A 7 7.86 7.06 2.46
N THR A 8 7.12 8.11 2.85
CA THR A 8 7.05 8.57 4.24
C THR A 8 5.60 8.61 4.73
N ARG A 9 5.41 8.21 6.00
CA ARG A 9 4.12 8.33 6.70
C ARG A 9 4.02 9.72 7.34
N ILE A 10 3.92 10.75 6.52
CA ILE A 10 3.72 12.12 6.99
C ILE A 10 2.21 12.39 7.06
N ALA A 11 1.74 12.91 8.19
CA ALA A 11 0.36 13.36 8.28
C ALA A 11 0.15 14.51 7.28
N ASP A 12 -0.88 14.38 6.45
CA ASP A 12 -1.25 15.26 5.32
C ASP A 12 -1.72 16.67 5.77
N ARG A 13 -1.17 17.21 6.86
CA ARG A 13 -1.70 18.38 7.54
C ARG A 13 -1.40 19.70 6.83
N ASP A 14 -0.35 19.80 6.00
CA ASP A 14 -0.07 21.03 5.24
C ASP A 14 1.07 20.98 4.18
N LEU A 15 1.44 19.81 3.64
CA LEU A 15 2.67 19.67 2.81
C LEU A 15 2.43 19.52 1.29
N GLY A 16 1.21 19.77 0.82
CA GLY A 16 0.80 19.41 -0.55
C GLY A 16 0.68 17.90 -0.72
N ALA A 17 0.17 17.43 -1.87
CA ALA A 17 -0.02 16.00 -2.10
C ALA A 17 1.35 15.29 -2.05
N PRO A 18 1.57 14.34 -1.12
CA PRO A 18 2.75 13.48 -1.17
C PRO A 18 2.83 12.83 -2.56
N PRO A 19 4.03 12.62 -3.12
CA PRO A 19 4.16 11.93 -4.40
C PRO A 19 3.81 10.45 -4.19
N TYR A 20 2.51 10.15 -4.23
CA TYR A 20 2.01 8.79 -4.19
C TYR A 20 2.18 8.17 -5.58
N LEU A 21 2.78 6.98 -5.61
CA LEU A 21 2.83 6.15 -6.80
C LEU A 21 1.59 5.26 -6.84
N ASP A 22 0.83 5.27 -7.95
CA ASP A 22 -0.17 4.22 -8.22
C ASP A 22 0.56 2.94 -8.62
N ALA A 23 0.64 2.00 -7.67
CA ALA A 23 1.46 0.81 -7.81
C ALA A 23 0.70 -0.36 -8.46
N SER A 24 -0.63 -0.42 -8.31
CA SER A 24 -1.48 -1.45 -8.91
C SER A 24 -2.96 -1.22 -8.59
N THR A 25 -3.83 -1.89 -9.33
CA THR A 25 -5.22 -2.07 -8.91
C THR A 25 -5.36 -3.35 -8.08
N MET A 26 -6.28 -3.35 -7.13
CA MET A 26 -6.49 -4.48 -6.24
C MET A 26 -7.97 -4.81 -6.05
N THR A 27 -8.21 -6.09 -5.81
CA THR A 27 -9.52 -6.65 -5.46
C THR A 27 -9.51 -7.07 -4.00
N TYR A 28 -10.66 -6.90 -3.35
CA TYR A 28 -10.88 -7.42 -2.01
C TYR A 28 -11.00 -8.94 -2.10
N ASP A 29 -10.35 -9.65 -1.18
CA ASP A 29 -10.43 -11.11 -1.11
C ASP A 29 -11.18 -11.52 0.17
N SER A 30 -10.60 -11.24 1.34
CA SER A 30 -11.20 -11.58 2.62
C SER A 30 -10.81 -10.59 3.72
N HIS A 31 -11.48 -10.66 4.87
CA HIS A 31 -11.04 -9.98 6.08
C HIS A 31 -11.31 -10.85 7.31
N THR A 32 -10.52 -10.64 8.36
CA THR A 32 -10.75 -11.20 9.70
C THR A 32 -10.94 -10.07 10.70
N LEU A 33 -11.90 -10.27 11.62
CA LEU A 33 -12.27 -9.33 12.67
C LEU A 33 -12.04 -10.00 14.04
N ASP A 34 -10.76 -10.16 14.42
CA ASP A 34 -10.39 -10.47 15.81
C ASP A 34 -10.30 -9.16 16.62
N GLN A 35 -9.09 -8.68 16.93
CA GLN A 35 -8.88 -7.40 17.66
C GLN A 35 -8.55 -6.22 16.74
N THR A 36 -8.13 -6.47 15.50
CA THR A 36 -7.84 -5.44 14.50
C THR A 36 -8.26 -5.99 13.16
N MET A 37 -9.01 -5.20 12.39
CA MET A 37 -9.44 -5.59 11.05
C MET A 37 -8.22 -5.81 10.16
N ARG A 38 -8.02 -7.06 9.73
CA ARG A 38 -7.01 -7.43 8.73
C ARG A 38 -7.73 -7.74 7.43
N VAL A 39 -7.34 -7.09 6.36
CA VAL A 39 -7.96 -7.28 5.03
C VAL A 39 -6.92 -7.88 4.10
N LEU A 40 -7.23 -9.05 3.55
CA LEU A 40 -6.47 -9.64 2.46
C LEU A 40 -7.00 -9.09 1.14
N ARG A 41 -6.07 -8.68 0.28
CA ARG A 41 -6.39 -8.12 -1.04
C ARG A 41 -5.45 -8.72 -2.07
N GLN A 42 -5.99 -9.02 -3.24
CA GLN A 42 -5.21 -9.53 -4.36
C GLN A 42 -4.92 -8.40 -5.34
N LEU A 43 -3.64 -8.25 -5.69
CA LEU A 43 -3.21 -7.31 -6.71
C LEU A 43 -3.56 -7.85 -8.10
N ARG A 44 -4.08 -7.00 -8.99
CA ARG A 44 -4.37 -7.36 -10.38
C ARG A 44 -3.08 -7.58 -11.17
N HIS A 45 -2.06 -6.77 -10.89
CA HIS A 45 -0.74 -6.87 -11.47
C HIS A 45 0.30 -6.94 -10.35
N ALA A 46 1.36 -7.73 -10.57
CA ALA A 46 2.49 -7.78 -9.67
C ALA A 46 3.05 -6.37 -9.44
N LEU A 47 3.54 -6.11 -8.22
CA LEU A 47 4.20 -4.85 -7.92
C LEU A 47 5.45 -4.70 -8.79
N PRO A 48 5.78 -3.47 -9.23
CA PRO A 48 7.10 -3.17 -9.75
C PRO A 48 8.20 -3.63 -8.78
N ALA A 49 9.28 -4.21 -9.32
CA ALA A 49 10.31 -4.88 -8.52
C ALA A 49 11.02 -3.93 -7.55
N ASP A 50 11.26 -2.69 -7.98
CA ASP A 50 11.82 -1.59 -7.19
C ASP A 50 10.92 -1.21 -6.02
N VAL A 51 9.61 -1.09 -6.26
CA VAL A 51 8.61 -0.80 -5.21
C VAL A 51 8.56 -1.94 -4.19
N TYR A 52 8.50 -3.20 -4.64
CA TYR A 52 8.49 -4.36 -3.75
C TYR A 52 9.78 -4.46 -2.92
N ALA A 53 10.95 -4.32 -3.55
CA ALA A 53 12.25 -4.40 -2.87
C ALA A 53 12.39 -3.31 -1.80
N THR A 54 11.98 -2.08 -2.12
CA THR A 54 12.00 -0.95 -1.20
C THR A 54 11.07 -1.20 -0.01
N ALA A 55 9.81 -1.58 -0.26
CA ALA A 55 8.85 -1.88 0.78
C ALA A 55 9.30 -3.04 1.69
N ARG A 56 9.90 -4.08 1.11
CA ARG A 56 10.42 -5.23 1.87
C ARG A 56 11.60 -4.83 2.76
N THR A 57 12.46 -3.92 2.31
CA THR A 57 13.57 -3.39 3.11
C THR A 57 13.05 -2.59 4.30
N ILE A 58 12.04 -1.73 4.10
CA ILE A 58 11.44 -0.92 5.18
C ILE A 58 10.72 -1.79 6.23
N ALA A 59 10.12 -2.90 5.80
CA ALA A 59 9.33 -3.76 6.68
C ALA A 59 10.16 -4.79 7.50
N ALA A 60 11.48 -4.88 7.26
CA ALA A 60 12.39 -5.81 7.95
C ALA A 60 12.86 -5.24 9.28
#